data_AF-A0A3M1Y6Y0-F1
#
_entry.id   AF-A0A3M1Y6Y0-F1
#
_cell.length_a   1.000
_cell.length_b   1.000
_cell.length_c   1.000
_cell.angle_alpha   90.00
_cell.angle_beta   90.00
_cell.angle_gamma   90.00
#
_symmetry.space_group_name_H-M   'P 1'
#
loop_
_entity.id
_entity.type
_entity.pdbx_description
1 polymer ?
#
loop_
_entity_poly.entity_id
_entity_poly.type
_entity_poly.pdbx_seq_one_letter_code
_entity_poly.pdbx_strand_id
1 'polypeptide(L)'
;MKGISVLTVNQLLLQNERFIGDYNVEIARWSNGKWSSTIPTLYAILTDHRLILQPHARKLYEPAIIPAHYILHIVPLRTPTRFGVVLTLKTEQRVALLIPTHQKDEIIRNLRTIALPGLKENPRQLQIQCDMQNVRKMINYFAHW
;
A
#
# COMPACT_ATOMS: atom_id res chain seq x y z
N MET A 1 -18.78 -25.44 2.65
CA MET A 1 -18.22 -24.09 2.94
C MET A 1 -16.95 -23.92 2.12
N LYS A 2 -16.95 -23.07 1.08
CA LYS A 2 -15.72 -22.78 0.32
C LYS A 2 -14.80 -21.95 1.22
N GLY A 3 -13.66 -22.51 1.61
CA GLY A 3 -12.63 -21.78 2.33
C GLY A 3 -12.07 -20.67 1.46
N ILE A 4 -12.25 -19.41 1.86
CA ILE A 4 -11.75 -18.26 1.11
C ILE A 4 -10.29 -18.05 1.49
N SER A 5 -9.39 -18.25 0.51
CA SER A 5 -7.94 -18.04 0.61
C SER A 5 -7.58 -16.56 0.48
N VAL A 6 -6.39 -16.18 0.98
CA VAL A 6 -5.71 -14.94 0.56
C VAL A 6 -5.77 -14.91 -0.97
N LEU A 7 -6.30 -13.84 -1.56
CA LEU A 7 -6.31 -13.70 -3.01
C LEU A 7 -4.87 -13.70 -3.49
N THR A 8 -4.57 -14.60 -4.41
CA THR A 8 -3.28 -14.63 -5.09
C THR A 8 -3.14 -13.36 -5.94
N VAL A 9 -1.90 -12.94 -6.22
CA VAL A 9 -1.62 -11.83 -7.14
C VAL A 9 -2.41 -12.00 -8.45
N ASN A 10 -2.42 -13.19 -9.03
CA ASN A 10 -3.14 -13.49 -10.28
C ASN A 10 -4.66 -13.28 -10.19
N GLN A 11 -5.26 -13.42 -9.00
CA GLN A 11 -6.68 -13.17 -8.78
C GLN A 11 -7.00 -11.68 -8.61
N LEU A 12 -5.99 -10.86 -8.31
CA LEU A 12 -6.13 -9.42 -8.11
C LEU A 12 -5.82 -8.60 -9.36
N LEU A 13 -4.96 -9.11 -10.25
CA LEU A 13 -4.56 -8.42 -11.48
C LEU A 13 -5.75 -8.23 -12.43
N LEU A 14 -5.91 -7.00 -12.95
CA LEU A 14 -6.79 -6.71 -14.07
C LEU A 14 -6.15 -7.20 -15.39
N GLN A 15 -6.98 -7.34 -16.43
CA GLN A 15 -6.47 -7.66 -17.76
C GLN A 15 -5.46 -6.60 -18.21
N ASN A 16 -4.28 -7.04 -18.66
CA ASN A 16 -3.14 -6.21 -19.05
C ASN A 16 -2.45 -5.43 -17.92
N GLU A 17 -2.79 -5.69 -16.65
CA GLU A 17 -2.05 -5.18 -15.50
C GLU A 17 -0.80 -6.02 -15.27
N ARG A 18 0.38 -5.38 -15.16
CA ARG A 18 1.64 -6.06 -14.95
C ARG A 18 2.04 -6.01 -13.48
N PHE A 19 2.25 -7.18 -12.90
CA PHE A 19 2.84 -7.32 -11.58
C PHE A 19 4.28 -6.79 -11.54
N ILE A 20 4.64 -6.09 -10.46
CA ILE A 20 5.97 -5.53 -10.24
C ILE A 20 6.66 -6.17 -9.04
N GLY A 21 5.92 -6.40 -7.95
CA GLY A 21 6.46 -7.05 -6.76
C GLY A 21 5.47 -7.05 -5.61
N ASP A 22 5.75 -7.88 -4.61
CA ASP A 22 4.94 -8.07 -3.42
C ASP A 22 5.80 -7.99 -2.16
N TYR A 23 5.27 -7.38 -1.11
CA TYR A 23 6.04 -7.06 0.09
C TYR A 23 5.22 -7.25 1.34
N ASN A 24 5.87 -7.71 2.41
CA ASN A 24 5.26 -7.68 3.73
C ASN A 24 5.51 -6.29 4.33
N VAL A 25 4.45 -5.55 4.61
CA VAL A 25 4.53 -4.20 5.18
C VAL A 25 3.64 -4.10 6.41
N GLU A 26 3.87 -3.06 7.20
CA GLU A 26 3.03 -2.72 8.34
C GLU A 26 2.54 -1.28 8.18
N ILE A 27 1.34 -0.94 8.67
CA ILE A 27 0.95 0.47 8.77
C ILE A 27 1.73 1.11 9.92
N ALA A 28 2.41 2.22 9.65
CA ALA A 28 3.07 3.01 10.66
C ALA A 28 2.08 4.02 11.27
N ARG A 29 2.16 4.17 12.59
CA ARG A 29 1.27 5.02 13.40
C ARG A 29 2.06 5.95 14.28
N TRP A 30 1.77 7.24 14.23
CA TRP A 30 2.29 8.18 15.21
C TRP A 30 1.31 8.27 16.38
N SER A 31 1.71 7.80 17.55
CA SER A 31 0.95 7.92 18.78
C SER A 31 1.90 8.06 19.97
N ASN A 32 1.50 8.83 20.99
CA ASN A 32 2.28 9.03 22.22
C ASN A 32 3.75 9.42 21.95
N GLY A 33 3.99 10.27 20.94
CA GLY A 33 5.31 10.76 20.57
C GLY A 33 6.24 9.75 19.89
N LYS A 34 5.72 8.60 19.42
CA LYS A 34 6.52 7.57 18.74
C LYS A 34 5.79 6.93 17.56
N TRP A 35 6.58 6.41 16.61
CA TRP A 35 6.07 5.55 15.54
C TRP A 35 5.90 4.11 16.05
N SER A 36 4.72 3.54 15.88
CA SER A 36 4.39 2.14 16.15
C SER A 36 3.89 1.44 14.89
N SER A 37 3.96 0.11 14.88
CA SER A 37 3.43 -0.74 13.81
C SER A 37 2.07 -1.27 14.20
N THR A 38 1.21 -1.53 13.21
CA THR A 38 -0.04 -2.25 13.36
C THR A 38 0.15 -3.76 13.21
N ILE A 39 -0.57 -4.55 14.01
CA ILE A 39 -0.76 -6.00 13.82
C ILE A 39 -2.21 -6.24 13.36
N PRO A 40 -2.48 -7.13 12.38
CA PRO A 40 -1.54 -7.89 11.54
C PRO A 40 -0.79 -7.09 10.47
N THR A 41 0.29 -7.69 9.96
CA THR A 41 1.00 -7.24 8.76
C THR A 41 0.07 -7.24 7.54
N LEU A 42 0.40 -6.39 6.58
CA LEU A 42 -0.25 -6.31 5.27
C LEU A 42 0.67 -6.89 4.20
N TYR A 43 0.04 -7.48 3.20
CA TYR A 43 0.64 -7.84 1.94
C TYR A 43 0.43 -6.69 0.96
N ALA A 44 1.51 -6.01 0.60
CA ALA A 44 1.52 -4.93 -0.37
C ALA A 44 1.86 -5.50 -1.74
N ILE A 45 0.90 -5.51 -2.65
CA ILE A 45 1.08 -5.92 -4.04
C ILE A 45 1.21 -4.68 -4.89
N LEU A 46 2.29 -4.60 -5.64
CA LEU A 46 2.59 -3.49 -6.52
C LEU A 46 2.44 -3.92 -7.97
N THR A 47 1.70 -3.12 -8.73
CA THR A 47 1.54 -3.27 -10.17
C THR A 47 1.94 -1.99 -10.87
N ASP A 48 2.02 -2.03 -12.20
CA ASP A 48 2.22 -0.83 -13.02
C ASP A 48 1.03 0.16 -12.99
N HIS A 49 -0.09 -0.21 -12.34
CA HIS A 49 -1.28 0.61 -12.24
C HIS A 49 -1.61 1.07 -10.81
N ARG A 50 -1.30 0.27 -9.78
CA ARG A 50 -1.75 0.51 -8.40
C ARG A 50 -0.89 -0.21 -7.36
N LEU A 51 -0.99 0.31 -6.14
CA LEU A 51 -0.63 -0.37 -4.91
C LEU A 51 -1.90 -0.97 -4.29
N ILE A 52 -1.86 -2.26 -4.00
CA ILE A 52 -2.93 -3.00 -3.31
C ILE A 52 -2.41 -3.40 -1.95
N LEU A 53 -3.13 -3.05 -0.89
CA LEU A 53 -2.79 -3.39 0.49
C LEU A 53 -3.82 -4.38 1.03
N GLN A 54 -3.40 -5.63 1.24
CA GLN A 54 -4.27 -6.71 1.68
C GLN A 54 -3.86 -7.21 3.08
N PRO A 55 -4.78 -7.37 4.04
CA PRO A 55 -4.45 -7.94 5.34
C PRO A 55 -4.01 -9.41 5.28
N HIS A 56 -3.03 -9.82 6.09
CA HIS A 56 -2.64 -11.23 6.24
C HIS A 56 -3.71 -12.09 6.93
N ALA A 57 -4.43 -11.53 7.91
CA ALA A 57 -5.43 -12.28 8.66
C ALA A 57 -6.75 -12.37 7.89
N ARG A 58 -7.33 -13.58 7.79
CA ARG A 58 -8.67 -13.79 7.23
C ARG A 58 -9.73 -13.14 8.13
N LYS A 59 -10.50 -12.18 7.60
CA LYS A 59 -11.99 -12.22 7.51
C LYS A 59 -12.68 -10.86 7.36
N LEU A 60 -12.07 -9.72 7.68
CA LEU A 60 -12.89 -8.51 7.95
C LEU A 60 -12.72 -7.33 6.98
N TYR A 61 -11.71 -7.34 6.10
CA TYR A 61 -11.41 -6.16 5.28
C TYR A 61 -11.07 -6.52 3.84
N GLU A 62 -11.76 -5.84 2.94
CA GLU A 62 -11.41 -5.76 1.54
C GLU A 62 -10.03 -5.10 1.37
N PRO A 63 -9.24 -5.50 0.37
CA PRO A 63 -7.98 -4.85 0.06
C PRO A 63 -8.16 -3.35 -0.19
N ALA A 64 -7.27 -2.53 0.36
CA ALA A 64 -7.24 -1.11 0.04
C ALA A 64 -6.45 -0.89 -1.26
N ILE A 65 -7.07 -0.25 -2.24
CA ILE A 65 -6.49 -0.02 -3.57
C ILE A 65 -6.14 1.46 -3.74
N ILE A 66 -4.86 1.74 -4.00
CA ILE A 66 -4.32 3.07 -4.25
C ILE A 66 -3.76 3.10 -5.68
N PRO A 67 -4.41 3.79 -6.64
CA PRO A 67 -3.86 3.96 -7.98
C PRO A 67 -2.49 4.65 -7.93
N ALA A 68 -1.55 4.21 -8.78
CA ALA A 68 -0.19 4.73 -8.79
C ALA A 68 -0.16 6.25 -9.03
N HIS A 69 -1.05 6.73 -9.91
CA HIS A 69 -1.23 8.15 -10.22
C HIS A 69 -1.87 8.97 -9.10
N TYR A 70 -2.37 8.35 -8.03
CA TYR A 70 -2.80 9.05 -6.82
C TYR A 70 -1.65 9.30 -5.85
N ILE A 71 -0.49 8.65 -6.00
CA ILE A 71 0.66 8.85 -5.11
C ILE A 71 1.45 10.07 -5.59
N LEU A 72 1.40 11.17 -4.84
CA LEU A 72 2.10 12.42 -5.16
C LEU A 72 3.54 12.45 -4.65
N HIS A 73 3.73 12.03 -3.39
CA HIS A 73 5.03 12.09 -2.74
C HIS A 73 5.32 10.79 -2.00
N ILE A 74 6.59 10.37 -2.07
CA ILE A 74 7.13 9.22 -1.35
C ILE A 74 8.32 9.73 -0.55
N VAL A 75 8.13 9.92 0.75
CA VAL A 75 9.15 10.46 1.65
C VAL A 75 9.60 9.37 2.63
N PRO A 76 10.91 9.19 2.88
CA PRO A 76 11.37 8.27 3.90
C PRO A 76 10.81 8.60 5.28
N LEU A 77 10.28 7.59 5.97
CA LEU A 77 9.92 7.67 7.37
C LEU A 77 11.13 7.32 8.21
N ARG A 78 11.65 8.29 8.96
CA ARG A 78 12.78 8.05 9.87
C ARG A 78 12.24 7.41 11.15
N THR A 79 12.61 6.17 11.40
CA THR A 79 12.46 5.53 12.72
C THR A 79 13.82 4.99 13.17
N PRO A 80 14.08 4.84 14.48
CA PRO A 80 15.40 4.43 14.97
C PRO A 80 15.82 3.03 14.54
N THR A 81 14.86 2.11 14.40
CA THR A 81 15.14 0.67 14.22
C THR A 81 14.53 0.07 12.96
N ARG A 82 13.59 0.75 12.31
CA ARG A 82 12.90 0.27 11.12
C ARG A 82 12.95 1.28 9.99
N PHE A 83 12.95 0.77 8.78
CA PHE A 83 12.75 1.60 7.61
C PHE A 83 11.25 1.81 7.39
N GLY A 84 10.87 2.98 6.90
CA GLY A 84 9.51 3.22 6.46
C GLY A 84 9.42 4.28 5.38
N VAL A 85 8.20 4.47 4.87
CA VAL A 85 7.87 5.49 3.89
C VAL A 85 6.53 6.13 4.23
N VAL A 86 6.38 7.40 3.89
CA VAL A 86 5.11 8.11 3.89
C VAL A 86 4.72 8.37 2.45
N LEU A 87 3.57 7.82 2.06
CA LEU A 87 2.91 8.08 0.80
C LEU A 87 1.93 9.24 1.02
N THR A 88 2.09 10.34 0.29
CA THR A 88 1.08 11.40 0.24
C THR A 88 0.24 11.22 -1.00
N LEU A 89 -1.08 11.15 -0.84
CA LEU A 89 -2.02 10.94 -1.92
C LEU A 89 -2.54 12.29 -2.48
N LYS A 90 -3.07 12.29 -3.71
CA LYS A 90 -3.73 13.45 -4.35
C LYS A 90 -4.88 14.02 -3.52
N THR A 91 -5.48 13.18 -2.70
CA THR A 91 -6.57 13.49 -1.77
C THR A 91 -6.05 13.99 -0.40
N GLU A 92 -4.77 14.36 -0.32
CA GLU A 92 -4.03 14.88 0.85
C GLU A 92 -3.86 13.92 2.03
N GLN A 93 -4.47 12.72 1.99
CA GLN A 93 -4.20 11.73 3.02
C GLN A 93 -2.77 11.19 2.93
N ARG A 94 -2.24 10.83 4.10
CA ARG A 94 -0.90 10.24 4.24
C ARG A 94 -1.02 8.80 4.72
N VAL A 95 -0.38 7.89 4.01
CA VAL A 95 -0.24 6.48 4.39
C VAL A 95 1.20 6.23 4.76
N ALA A 96 1.46 5.99 6.04
CA ALA A 96 2.78 5.64 6.52
C ALA A 96 2.92 4.12 6.59
N LEU A 97 3.99 3.59 6.02
CA LEU A 97 4.31 2.16 5.97
C LEU A 97 5.66 1.90 6.62
N LEU A 98 5.77 0.82 7.37
CA LEU A 98 7.04 0.26 7.81
C LEU A 98 7.37 -0.95 6.95
N ILE A 99 8.65 -1.06 6.60
CA ILE A 99 9.17 -2.02 5.63
C ILE A 99 10.31 -2.79 6.27
N PRO A 100 10.34 -4.14 6.14
CA PRO A 100 11.49 -4.94 6.53
C PRO A 100 12.77 -4.47 5.83
N THR A 101 13.86 -4.31 6.60
CA THR A 101 15.12 -3.73 6.10
C THR A 101 15.65 -4.40 4.84
N HIS A 102 15.47 -5.73 4.70
CA HIS A 102 15.94 -6.50 3.54
C HIS A 102 15.19 -6.18 2.24
N GLN A 103 14.00 -5.57 2.29
CA GLN A 103 13.18 -5.22 1.11
C GLN A 103 13.18 -3.73 0.80
N LYS A 104 13.85 -2.91 1.62
CA LYS A 104 13.67 -1.45 1.62
C LYS A 104 14.02 -0.81 0.27
N ASP A 105 15.15 -1.18 -0.31
CA ASP A 105 15.64 -0.51 -1.51
C ASP A 105 14.81 -0.88 -2.74
N GLU A 106 14.38 -2.14 -2.80
CA GLU A 106 13.52 -2.65 -3.87
C GLU A 106 12.13 -2.01 -3.86
N ILE A 107 11.43 -2.03 -2.72
CA ILE A 107 10.07 -1.47 -2.65
C ILE A 107 10.06 0.02 -2.92
N ILE A 108 11.04 0.80 -2.42
CA ILE A 108 11.10 2.25 -2.67
C ILE A 108 11.36 2.51 -4.15
N ARG A 109 12.31 1.79 -4.75
CA ARG A 109 12.61 1.92 -6.18
C ARG A 109 11.35 1.66 -6.99
N ASN A 110 10.67 0.56 -6.72
CA ASN A 110 9.49 0.14 -7.46
C ASN A 110 8.30 1.10 -7.24
N LEU A 111 8.05 1.56 -6.01
CA LEU A 111 7.05 2.59 -5.71
C LEU A 111 7.30 3.89 -6.48
N ARG A 112 8.56 4.34 -6.54
CA ARG A 112 8.93 5.55 -7.31
C ARG A 112 8.74 5.33 -8.80
N THR A 113 9.13 4.17 -9.32
CA THR A 113 8.95 3.82 -10.73
C THR A 113 7.50 3.85 -11.17
N ILE A 114 6.54 3.51 -10.30
CA ILE A 114 5.11 3.53 -10.66
C ILE A 114 4.44 4.89 -10.40
N ALA A 115 4.87 5.62 -9.37
CA ALA A 115 4.27 6.90 -9.01
C ALA A 115 4.68 8.01 -10.01
N LEU A 116 5.91 7.98 -10.51
CA LEU A 116 6.44 9.00 -11.43
C LEU A 116 5.69 9.06 -12.78
N PRO A 117 5.41 7.93 -13.48
CA PRO A 117 4.54 7.94 -14.66
C PRO A 117 3.12 8.38 -14.34
N GLY A 118 2.61 8.14 -13.14
CA GLY A 118 1.27 8.54 -12.71
C GLY A 118 1.09 10.06 -12.54
N LEU A 119 2.17 10.84 -12.51
CA LEU A 119 2.11 12.30 -12.55
C LEU A 119 1.89 12.85 -13.96
N LYS A 120 2.10 12.04 -14.99
CA LYS A 120 1.72 12.34 -16.38
C LYS A 120 0.46 11.51 -16.68
N GLU A 121 -0.51 12.08 -17.38
CA GLU A 121 -1.65 11.29 -17.84
C GLU A 121 -1.12 10.17 -18.74
N ASN A 122 -1.15 8.93 -18.26
CA ASN A 122 -0.72 7.80 -19.04
C ASN A 122 -1.96 7.29 -19.79
N PRO A 123 -1.99 7.29 -21.13
CA PRO A 123 -3.15 6.86 -21.91
C PRO A 123 -3.51 5.37 -21.73
N ARG A 124 -2.65 4.59 -21.06
CA ARG A 124 -2.93 3.21 -20.62
C ARG A 124 -3.48 3.09 -19.21
N GLN A 125 -3.69 4.19 -18.49
CA GLN A 125 -4.31 4.14 -17.15
C GLN A 125 -5.72 3.57 -17.29
N LEU A 126 -5.87 2.31 -16.87
CA LEU A 126 -7.17 1.77 -16.48
C LEU A 126 -7.83 2.80 -15.54
N GLN A 127 -9.13 3.05 -15.72
CA GLN A 127 -9.92 3.91 -14.82
C GLN A 127 -10.10 3.21 -13.47
N ILE A 128 -9.01 3.08 -12.72
CA ILE A 128 -9.00 2.51 -11.38
C ILE A 128 -9.34 3.65 -10.43
N GLN A 129 -10.53 3.57 -9.85
CA GLN A 129 -10.93 4.49 -8.80
C GLN A 129 -10.12 4.22 -7.54
N CYS A 130 -9.69 5.29 -6.87
CA CYS A 130 -9.06 5.18 -5.57
C CYS A 130 -10.11 4.78 -4.53
N ASP A 131 -9.90 3.65 -3.85
CA ASP A 131 -10.81 3.16 -2.83
C ASP A 131 -10.53 3.85 -1.49
N MET A 132 -10.95 5.11 -1.42
CA MET A 132 -10.72 5.92 -0.22
C MET A 132 -11.47 5.39 1.00
N GLN A 133 -12.57 4.66 0.82
CA GLN A 133 -13.32 4.09 1.94
C GLN A 133 -12.52 2.98 2.60
N ASN A 134 -11.96 2.04 1.84
CA ASN A 134 -11.16 0.96 2.40
C ASN A 134 -9.77 1.41 2.82
N VAL A 135 -9.17 2.40 2.13
CA VAL A 135 -7.95 3.07 2.63
C VAL A 135 -8.20 3.70 4.00
N ARG A 136 -9.30 4.44 4.18
CA ARG A 136 -9.66 5.04 5.48
C ARG A 136 -10.00 3.98 6.52
N LYS A 137 -10.77 2.95 6.19
CA LYS A 137 -11.07 1.84 7.11
C LYS A 137 -9.79 1.13 7.54
N MET A 138 -8.85 0.88 6.63
CA MET A 138 -7.56 0.29 6.96
C MET A 138 -6.77 1.21 7.88
N ILE A 139 -6.68 2.51 7.57
CA ILE A 139 -5.99 3.50 8.43
C ILE A 139 -6.67 3.64 9.81
N ASN A 140 -8.00 3.57 9.89
CA ASN A 140 -8.77 3.79 11.12
C ASN A 140 -8.98 2.53 11.95
N TYR A 141 -9.12 1.35 11.33
CA TYR A 141 -9.40 0.10 12.05
C TYR A 141 -8.28 -0.25 13.00
N PHE A 142 -7.02 -0.16 12.56
CA PHE A 142 -5.98 -0.41 13.53
C PHE A 142 -5.92 0.72 14.60
N ALA A 143 -6.62 1.86 14.45
CA ALA A 143 -6.48 3.07 15.28
C ALA A 143 -7.36 3.05 16.53
N HIS A 144 -8.21 2.03 16.67
CA HIS A 144 -9.10 1.82 17.81
C HIS A 144 -8.65 0.64 18.71
N TRP A 145 -7.35 0.41 18.84
CA TRP A 145 -6.77 -0.52 19.80
C TRP A 145 -5.88 0.23 20.79
#